data_AF-A0A7L1CNJ6-F1
#
_entry.id   AF-A0A7L1CNJ6-F1
#
_cell.length_a   1.000
_cell.length_b   1.000
_cell.length_c   1.000
_cell.angle_alpha   90.00
_cell.angle_beta   90.00
_cell.angle_gamma   90.00
#
_symmetry.space_group_name_H-M   'P 1'
#
loop_
_entity.id
_entity.type
_entity.pdbx_description
1 polymer ?
#
loop_
_entity_poly.entity_id
_entity_poly.type
_entity_poly.pdbx_seq_one_letter_code
_entity_poly.pdbx_strand_id
1 'polypeptide(L)'
;DDQYRGCSPAMTEALPALNSSDFQKNPLFARVWPKAVAAWQSKGSPVSPLSSSAQAIALMAYTMDDLYKEFNNAVRVAGHSPQEYRDNFHFKMLHFLLAQALGTLRDTQGPQRRRVHRGVCGVQFKAQRGDIVRFGQFASTSLSKERAKCFGTDTVFEVYTSHGADIQEF
;
A
#
# COMPACT_ATOMS: atom_id res chain seq x y z
N ASP A 1 -3.51 10.22 -2.01
CA ASP A 1 -2.36 10.41 -1.10
C ASP A 1 -2.81 10.90 0.29
N ASP A 2 -4.02 10.53 0.70
CA ASP A 2 -4.57 10.92 1.98
C ASP A 2 -3.74 10.32 3.13
N GLN A 3 -3.43 11.16 4.13
CA GLN A 3 -2.72 10.78 5.34
C GLN A 3 -3.66 10.65 6.55
N TYR A 4 -4.96 10.91 6.35
CA TYR A 4 -6.03 10.78 7.34
C TYR A 4 -5.81 11.58 8.63
N ARG A 5 -5.09 12.71 8.53
CA ARG A 5 -4.80 13.59 9.67
C ARG A 5 -6.09 14.23 10.16
N GLY A 6 -6.43 13.99 11.43
CA GLY A 6 -7.63 14.56 12.07
C GLY A 6 -8.95 13.84 11.75
N CYS A 7 -8.96 12.85 10.84
CA CYS A 7 -10.18 12.11 10.49
C CYS A 7 -10.08 10.59 10.70
N SER A 8 -8.99 10.10 11.29
CA SER A 8 -8.76 8.67 11.53
C SER A 8 -9.88 8.01 12.37
N PRO A 9 -10.42 8.61 13.45
CA PRO A 9 -11.55 8.04 14.18
C PRO A 9 -12.81 7.89 13.32
N ALA A 10 -13.18 8.95 12.58
CA ALA A 10 -14.35 8.92 11.69
C ALA A 10 -14.20 7.88 10.57
N MET A 11 -12.98 7.74 10.01
CA MET A 11 -12.69 6.70 9.02
C MET A 11 -12.80 5.29 9.60
N THR A 12 -12.43 5.12 10.87
CA THR A 12 -12.53 3.84 11.60
C THR A 12 -14.00 3.46 11.80
N GLU A 13 -14.85 4.42 12.19
CA GLU A 13 -16.30 4.23 12.31
C GLU A 13 -16.95 3.89 10.95
N ALA A 14 -16.43 4.47 9.85
CA ALA A 14 -16.92 4.22 8.50
C ALA A 14 -16.48 2.86 7.91
N LEU A 15 -15.51 2.16 8.51
CA LEU A 15 -14.93 0.93 7.97
C LEU A 15 -15.98 -0.12 7.55
N PRO A 16 -17.01 -0.46 8.34
CA PRO A 16 -17.99 -1.48 7.95
C PRO A 16 -18.77 -1.13 6.66
N ALA A 17 -19.13 0.15 6.52
CA ALA A 17 -19.83 0.65 5.33
C ALA A 17 -18.89 0.71 4.11
N LEU A 18 -17.63 1.14 4.30
CA LEU A 18 -16.61 1.13 3.26
C LEU A 18 -16.30 -0.30 2.79
N ASN A 19 -16.15 -1.24 3.70
CA ASN A 19 -15.94 -2.65 3.39
C ASN A 19 -17.05 -3.20 2.49
N SER A 20 -18.31 -2.98 2.88
CA SER A 20 -19.48 -3.45 2.14
C SER A 20 -19.55 -2.84 0.73
N SER A 21 -19.33 -1.53 0.62
CA SER A 21 -19.40 -0.82 -0.66
C SER A 21 -18.21 -1.10 -1.58
N ASP A 22 -16.98 -1.17 -1.04
CA ASP A 22 -15.79 -1.53 -1.81
C ASP A 22 -15.92 -2.95 -2.36
N PHE A 23 -16.32 -3.94 -1.54
CA PHE A 23 -16.48 -5.32 -2.01
C PHE A 23 -17.59 -5.48 -3.04
N GLN A 24 -18.72 -4.78 -2.87
CA GLN A 24 -19.80 -4.81 -3.84
C GLN A 24 -19.36 -4.28 -5.21
N LYS A 25 -18.53 -3.22 -5.24
CA LYS A 25 -18.08 -2.57 -6.47
C LYS A 25 -16.74 -3.11 -7.00
N ASN A 26 -16.07 -3.97 -6.24
CA ASN A 26 -14.75 -4.50 -6.58
C ASN A 26 -14.67 -6.02 -6.33
N PRO A 27 -15.08 -6.83 -7.32
CA PRO A 27 -15.07 -8.29 -7.21
C PRO A 27 -13.67 -8.89 -6.98
N LEU A 28 -12.62 -8.25 -7.52
CA LEU A 28 -11.25 -8.67 -7.26
C LEU A 28 -10.91 -8.51 -5.78
N PHE A 29 -11.19 -7.34 -5.20
CA PHE A 29 -10.89 -7.08 -3.81
C PHE A 29 -11.68 -8.00 -2.88
N ALA A 30 -12.98 -8.19 -3.14
CA ALA A 30 -13.84 -9.12 -2.41
C ALA A 30 -13.32 -10.57 -2.44
N ARG A 31 -12.67 -10.98 -3.55
CA ARG A 31 -12.06 -12.32 -3.70
C ARG A 31 -10.69 -12.43 -3.02
N VAL A 32 -9.88 -11.37 -3.03
CA VAL A 32 -8.54 -11.39 -2.45
C VAL A 32 -8.60 -11.29 -0.93
N TRP A 33 -9.51 -10.50 -0.37
CA TRP A 33 -9.54 -10.27 1.07
C TRP A 33 -9.65 -11.55 1.92
N PRO A 34 -10.55 -12.51 1.63
CA PRO A 34 -10.60 -13.78 2.37
C PRO A 34 -9.32 -14.60 2.24
N LYS A 35 -8.63 -14.51 1.10
CA LYS A 35 -7.33 -15.18 0.91
C LYS A 35 -6.25 -14.52 1.75
N ALA A 36 -6.27 -13.20 1.87
CA ALA A 36 -5.36 -12.46 2.75
C ALA A 36 -5.60 -12.80 4.23
N VAL A 37 -6.87 -12.99 4.63
CA VAL A 37 -7.23 -13.50 5.97
C VAL A 37 -6.61 -14.87 6.20
N ALA A 38 -6.81 -15.82 5.28
CA ALA A 38 -6.27 -17.17 5.39
C ALA A 38 -4.73 -17.19 5.40
N ALA A 39 -4.09 -16.37 4.54
CA ALA A 39 -2.64 -16.23 4.49
C ALA A 39 -2.09 -15.65 5.80
N TRP A 40 -2.73 -14.61 6.34
CA TRP A 40 -2.37 -14.00 7.63
C TRP A 40 -2.43 -15.01 8.77
N GLN A 41 -3.53 -15.77 8.85
CA GLN A 41 -3.72 -16.82 9.85
C GLN A 41 -2.67 -17.93 9.70
N SER A 42 -2.38 -18.35 8.47
CA SER A 42 -1.40 -19.40 8.20
C SER A 42 0.04 -18.95 8.50
N LYS A 43 0.38 -17.69 8.23
CA LYS A 43 1.72 -17.14 8.52
C LYS A 43 1.91 -16.90 10.02
N GLY A 44 0.82 -16.64 10.75
CA GLY A 44 0.87 -16.32 12.17
C GLY A 44 1.46 -14.93 12.44
N SER A 45 1.40 -14.02 11.46
CA SER A 45 1.96 -12.67 11.59
C SER A 45 1.32 -11.93 12.78
N PRO A 46 2.11 -11.24 13.61
CA PRO A 46 1.59 -10.57 14.79
C PRO A 46 0.65 -9.43 14.40
N VAL A 47 -0.33 -9.17 15.26
CA VAL A 47 -1.08 -7.90 15.18
C VAL A 47 -0.21 -6.78 15.71
N SER A 48 0.48 -6.97 16.84
CA SER A 48 1.38 -5.94 17.38
C SER A 48 2.52 -5.61 16.39
N PRO A 49 2.82 -4.33 16.14
CA PRO A 49 2.33 -3.13 16.85
C PRO A 49 1.07 -2.48 16.23
N LEU A 50 0.47 -3.09 15.22
CA LEU A 50 -0.74 -2.59 14.56
C LEU A 50 -1.93 -2.55 15.53
N SER A 51 -2.87 -1.67 15.25
CA SER A 51 -4.05 -1.45 16.10
C SER A 51 -5.17 -2.47 15.86
N SER A 52 -5.10 -3.25 14.77
CA SER A 52 -6.10 -4.28 14.47
C SER A 52 -5.56 -5.35 13.52
N SER A 53 -6.18 -6.54 13.54
CA SER A 53 -5.93 -7.57 12.55
C SER A 53 -6.27 -7.11 11.12
N ALA A 54 -7.24 -6.21 10.95
CA ALA A 54 -7.59 -5.66 9.64
C ALA A 54 -6.41 -4.92 8.98
N GLN A 55 -5.57 -4.24 9.76
CA GLN A 55 -4.34 -3.62 9.26
C GLN A 55 -3.32 -4.67 8.80
N ALA A 56 -3.14 -5.75 9.55
CA ALA A 56 -2.25 -6.86 9.17
C ALA A 56 -2.73 -7.55 7.89
N ILE A 57 -4.04 -7.80 7.81
CA ILE A 57 -4.70 -8.39 6.63
C ILE A 57 -4.58 -7.45 5.42
N ALA A 58 -4.67 -6.13 5.60
CA ALA A 58 -4.47 -5.17 4.52
C ALA A 58 -3.04 -5.21 3.96
N LEU A 59 -2.03 -5.31 4.83
CA LEU A 59 -0.63 -5.48 4.41
C LEU A 59 -0.45 -6.79 3.63
N MET A 60 -1.01 -7.88 4.13
CA MET A 60 -1.06 -9.18 3.44
C MET A 60 -1.72 -9.07 2.06
N ALA A 61 -2.90 -8.47 2.00
CA ALA A 61 -3.62 -8.29 0.74
C ALA A 61 -2.82 -7.48 -0.28
N TYR A 62 -2.04 -6.48 0.19
CA TYR A 62 -1.18 -5.66 -0.66
C TYR A 62 0.11 -6.37 -1.11
N THR A 63 0.60 -7.39 -0.39
CA THR A 63 1.76 -8.18 -0.81
C THR A 63 1.39 -9.39 -1.68
N MET A 64 0.11 -9.71 -1.81
CA MET A 64 -0.40 -10.74 -2.72
C MET A 64 -0.42 -10.27 -4.20
N ASP A 65 -0.22 -11.23 -5.12
CA ASP A 65 0.20 -11.00 -6.51
C ASP A 65 -0.56 -9.93 -7.30
N ASP A 66 -1.89 -9.96 -7.32
CA ASP A 66 -2.63 -9.15 -8.30
C ASP A 66 -3.32 -7.92 -7.72
N LEU A 67 -3.54 -7.88 -6.40
CA LEU A 67 -4.29 -6.78 -5.81
C LEU A 67 -3.50 -5.47 -5.86
N TYR A 68 -2.19 -5.53 -5.59
CA TYR A 68 -1.36 -4.32 -5.55
C TYR A 68 -1.30 -3.60 -6.90
N LYS A 69 -1.40 -4.33 -8.02
CA LYS A 69 -1.35 -3.76 -9.37
C LYS A 69 -2.60 -2.90 -9.62
N GLU A 70 -3.78 -3.49 -9.40
CA GLU A 70 -5.07 -2.81 -9.57
C GLU A 70 -5.25 -1.69 -8.55
N PHE A 71 -4.90 -1.94 -7.28
CA PHE A 71 -4.95 -0.92 -6.24
C PHE A 71 -4.07 0.28 -6.59
N ASN A 72 -2.80 0.06 -6.96
CA ASN A 72 -1.90 1.16 -7.29
C ASN A 72 -2.33 1.89 -8.57
N ASN A 73 -2.96 1.20 -9.53
CA ASN A 73 -3.56 1.84 -10.69
C ASN A 73 -4.73 2.75 -10.30
N ALA A 74 -5.64 2.24 -9.47
CA ALA A 74 -6.76 3.01 -8.96
C ALA A 74 -6.30 4.22 -8.14
N VAL A 75 -5.25 4.09 -7.31
CA VAL A 75 -4.69 5.22 -6.55
C VAL A 75 -4.11 6.31 -7.47
N ARG A 76 -3.45 5.92 -8.57
CA ARG A 76 -2.93 6.88 -9.56
C ARG A 76 -4.04 7.72 -10.20
N VAL A 77 -5.18 7.11 -10.49
CA VAL A 77 -6.31 7.76 -11.17
C VAL A 77 -7.21 8.51 -10.19
N ALA A 78 -7.48 7.95 -9.01
CA ALA A 78 -8.38 8.53 -8.02
C ALA A 78 -7.98 9.93 -7.54
N GLY A 79 -6.69 10.27 -7.65
CA GLY A 79 -6.18 11.61 -7.34
C GLY A 79 -6.54 12.69 -8.37
N HIS A 80 -7.15 12.34 -9.52
CA HIS A 80 -7.48 13.30 -10.58
C HIS A 80 -8.61 14.25 -10.19
N SER A 81 -9.63 13.79 -9.46
CA SER A 81 -10.73 14.64 -8.98
C SER A 81 -11.48 14.05 -7.78
N PRO A 82 -12.18 14.87 -6.98
CA PRO A 82 -13.04 14.38 -5.91
C PRO A 82 -14.16 13.44 -6.41
N GLN A 83 -14.64 13.65 -7.65
CA GLN A 83 -15.64 12.80 -8.27
C GLN A 83 -15.06 11.42 -8.60
N GLU A 84 -13.86 11.38 -9.18
CA GLU A 84 -13.16 10.13 -9.48
C GLU A 84 -12.92 9.30 -8.21
N TYR A 85 -12.47 9.95 -7.14
CA TYR A 85 -12.34 9.31 -5.83
C TYR A 85 -13.67 8.79 -5.29
N ARG A 86 -14.75 9.56 -5.39
CA ARG A 86 -16.06 9.14 -4.85
C ARG A 86 -16.61 7.95 -5.63
N ASP A 87 -16.61 8.07 -6.96
CA ASP A 87 -17.43 7.24 -7.83
C ASP A 87 -16.69 6.00 -8.35
N ASN A 88 -15.36 6.07 -8.50
CA ASN A 88 -14.56 5.03 -9.15
C ASN A 88 -13.47 4.42 -8.25
N PHE A 89 -13.11 5.05 -7.12
CA PHE A 89 -12.12 4.48 -6.21
C PHE A 89 -12.77 3.50 -5.22
N HIS A 90 -12.72 2.20 -5.54
CA HIS A 90 -13.32 1.11 -4.75
C HIS A 90 -12.29 0.34 -3.91
N PHE A 91 -11.40 1.11 -3.28
CA PHE A 91 -10.36 0.64 -2.37
C PHE A 91 -10.20 1.58 -1.17
N LYS A 92 -11.28 2.27 -0.78
CA LYS A 92 -11.27 3.26 0.31
C LYS A 92 -10.87 2.61 1.65
N MET A 93 -11.42 1.43 1.94
CA MET A 93 -11.06 0.64 3.12
C MET A 93 -9.58 0.24 3.08
N LEU A 94 -9.13 -0.34 1.95
CA LEU A 94 -7.76 -0.82 1.82
C LEU A 94 -6.74 0.32 1.96
N HIS A 95 -6.98 1.44 1.28
CA HIS A 95 -6.12 2.61 1.36
C HIS A 95 -6.00 3.15 2.79
N PHE A 96 -7.13 3.26 3.50
CA PHE A 96 -7.13 3.71 4.89
C PHE A 96 -6.36 2.76 5.80
N LEU A 97 -6.63 1.46 5.72
CA LEU A 97 -5.95 0.46 6.55
C LEU A 97 -4.44 0.42 6.29
N LEU A 98 -4.01 0.47 5.02
CA LEU A 98 -2.58 0.52 4.66
C LEU A 98 -1.90 1.79 5.17
N ALA A 99 -2.54 2.96 5.00
CA ALA A 99 -1.98 4.23 5.45
C ALA A 99 -1.77 4.24 6.98
N GLN A 100 -2.77 3.77 7.73
CA GLN A 100 -2.68 3.64 9.19
C GLN A 100 -1.59 2.63 9.59
N ALA A 101 -1.59 1.45 8.98
CA ALA A 101 -0.64 0.39 9.30
C ALA A 101 0.82 0.83 9.10
N LEU A 102 1.12 1.45 7.95
CA LEU A 102 2.47 1.97 7.67
C LEU A 102 2.85 3.13 8.60
N GLY A 103 1.88 3.96 9.00
CA GLY A 103 2.08 4.99 10.01
C GLY A 103 2.53 4.40 11.34
N THR A 104 1.74 3.45 11.87
CA THR A 104 2.03 2.75 13.13
C THR A 104 3.36 2.01 13.09
N LEU A 105 3.65 1.27 12.01
CA LEU A 105 4.91 0.54 11.86
C LEU A 105 6.11 1.48 11.80
N ARG A 106 6.03 2.59 11.07
CA ARG A 106 7.10 3.59 11.03
C ARG A 106 7.36 4.19 12.40
N ASP A 107 6.30 4.55 13.12
CA ASP A 107 6.43 5.20 14.42
C ASP A 107 7.00 4.21 15.46
N THR A 108 6.65 2.93 15.36
CA THR A 108 7.18 1.86 16.23
C THR A 108 8.62 1.47 15.90
N GLN A 109 8.97 1.36 14.62
CA GLN A 109 10.32 0.97 14.18
C GLN A 109 11.35 2.11 14.35
N GLY A 110 10.87 3.33 14.61
CA GLY A 110 11.68 4.52 14.79
C GLY A 110 12.21 5.10 13.47
N PRO A 111 12.92 6.24 13.54
CA PRO A 111 13.47 6.90 12.36
C PRO A 111 14.58 6.05 11.74
N GLN A 112 14.24 5.33 10.67
CA GLN A 112 15.20 4.51 9.92
C GLN A 112 15.40 5.08 8.52
N ARG A 113 16.64 5.46 8.21
CA ARG A 113 17.05 5.76 6.83
C ARG A 113 17.44 4.47 6.15
N ARG A 114 16.69 4.07 5.14
CA ARG A 114 16.91 2.82 4.41
C ARG A 114 17.27 3.12 2.97
N ARG A 115 18.32 2.45 2.48
CA ARG A 115 18.61 2.37 1.05
C ARG A 115 17.83 1.18 0.50
N VAL A 116 16.86 1.46 -0.36
CA VAL A 116 15.96 0.45 -0.92
C VAL A 116 15.89 0.56 -2.43
N HIS A 117 15.45 -0.50 -3.08
CA HIS A 117 15.44 -0.63 -4.53
C HIS A 117 14.05 -1.00 -5.03
N ARG A 118 13.67 -0.51 -6.21
CA ARG A 118 12.44 -0.89 -6.90
C ARG A 118 12.70 -1.04 -8.38
N GLY A 119 12.52 -2.26 -8.89
CA GLY A 119 12.49 -2.52 -10.32
C GLY A 119 11.11 -2.25 -10.90
N VAL A 120 11.07 -1.71 -12.12
CA VAL A 120 9.86 -1.51 -12.90
C VAL A 120 10.08 -2.07 -14.30
N CYS A 121 9.09 -2.82 -14.78
CA CYS A 121 9.03 -3.39 -16.13
C CYS A 121 8.08 -2.56 -17.00
N GLY A 122 8.41 -2.40 -18.28
CA GLY A 122 7.55 -1.77 -19.30
C GLY A 122 7.54 -0.25 -19.30
N VAL A 123 8.27 0.42 -18.40
CA VAL A 123 8.33 1.89 -18.33
C VAL A 123 9.76 2.34 -18.08
N GLN A 124 10.25 3.23 -18.95
CA GLN A 124 11.53 3.94 -18.78
C GLN A 124 11.27 5.36 -18.30
N PHE A 125 11.47 5.59 -17.01
CA PHE A 125 11.31 6.93 -16.43
C PHE A 125 12.48 7.82 -16.82
N LYS A 126 12.18 9.08 -17.17
CA LYS A 126 13.18 10.10 -17.45
C LYS A 126 13.07 11.19 -16.40
N ALA A 127 14.19 11.56 -15.80
CA ALA A 127 14.30 12.64 -14.84
C ALA A 127 15.69 13.28 -14.97
N GLN A 128 15.79 14.56 -14.64
CA GLN A 128 17.03 15.30 -14.54
C GLN A 128 17.44 15.47 -13.09
N ARG A 129 18.73 15.77 -12.87
CA ARG A 129 19.23 16.06 -11.52
C ARG A 129 18.55 17.33 -11.01
N GLY A 130 17.87 17.21 -9.87
CA GLY A 130 17.12 18.30 -9.24
C GLY A 130 15.60 18.17 -9.41
N ASP A 131 15.13 17.26 -10.27
CA ASP A 131 13.70 17.00 -10.41
C ASP A 131 13.09 16.46 -9.11
N ILE A 132 11.91 16.97 -8.76
CA ILE A 132 11.10 16.45 -7.66
C ILE A 132 10.24 15.32 -8.21
N VAL A 133 10.54 14.09 -7.80
CA VAL A 133 9.79 12.90 -8.19
C VAL A 133 8.90 12.45 -7.05
N ARG A 134 7.63 12.16 -7.36
CA ARG A 134 6.66 11.61 -6.41
C ARG A 134 5.92 10.44 -7.06
N PHE A 135 5.89 9.29 -6.38
CA PHE A 135 5.15 8.12 -6.88
C PHE A 135 3.63 8.31 -6.81
N GLY A 136 3.12 9.02 -5.80
CA GLY A 136 1.67 9.27 -5.60
C GLY A 136 0.86 8.06 -5.13
N GLN A 137 1.29 6.86 -5.50
CA GLN A 137 0.81 5.56 -5.04
C GLN A 137 1.72 4.95 -3.96
N PHE A 138 1.29 3.84 -3.37
CA PHE A 138 2.17 3.01 -2.55
C PHE A 138 3.28 2.41 -3.43
N ALA A 139 4.49 2.35 -2.90
CA ALA A 139 5.68 1.94 -3.63
C ALA A 139 6.40 0.84 -2.86
N SER A 140 6.15 -0.42 -3.24
CA SER A 140 6.90 -1.56 -2.72
C SER A 140 8.36 -1.47 -3.16
N THR A 141 9.28 -1.70 -2.23
CA THR A 141 10.72 -1.66 -2.43
C THR A 141 11.37 -2.84 -1.70
N SER A 142 12.60 -3.18 -2.07
CA SER A 142 13.38 -4.23 -1.40
C SER A 142 14.73 -3.71 -0.96
N LEU A 143 15.23 -4.22 0.17
CA LEU A 143 16.62 -4.01 0.58
C LEU A 143 17.60 -4.64 -0.43
N SER A 144 17.23 -5.77 -1.06
CA SER A 144 18.04 -6.41 -2.11
C SER A 144 17.72 -5.82 -3.47
N LYS A 145 18.76 -5.34 -4.16
CA LYS A 145 18.66 -4.84 -5.54
C LYS A 145 18.28 -5.97 -6.51
N GLU A 146 18.77 -7.17 -6.26
CA GLU A 146 18.52 -8.38 -7.06
C GLU A 146 17.06 -8.76 -6.97
N ARG A 147 16.47 -8.80 -5.76
CA ARG A 147 15.04 -9.02 -5.57
C ARG A 147 14.20 -7.94 -6.24
N ALA A 148 14.63 -6.67 -6.18
CA ALA A 148 13.92 -5.58 -6.84
C ALA A 148 13.91 -5.74 -8.37
N LYS A 149 15.02 -6.19 -8.97
CA LYS A 149 15.14 -6.43 -10.42
C LYS A 149 14.23 -7.54 -10.94
N CYS A 150 13.80 -8.49 -10.10
CA CYS A 150 12.81 -9.50 -10.48
C CYS A 150 11.46 -8.89 -10.90
N PHE A 151 11.15 -7.66 -10.46
CA PHE A 151 9.94 -6.93 -10.85
C PHE A 151 10.13 -6.07 -12.11
N GLY A 152 11.35 -6.02 -12.65
CA GLY A 152 11.68 -5.33 -13.89
C GLY A 152 13.03 -4.62 -13.85
N THR A 153 13.60 -4.43 -15.04
CA THR A 153 14.93 -3.83 -15.24
C THR A 153 14.92 -2.61 -16.15
N ASP A 154 13.78 -2.24 -16.73
CA ASP A 154 13.66 -1.06 -17.60
C ASP A 154 13.92 0.25 -16.84
N THR A 155 13.50 0.31 -15.58
CA THR A 155 13.96 1.31 -14.62
C THR A 155 14.16 0.66 -13.27
N VAL A 156 15.31 0.91 -12.65
CA VAL A 156 15.60 0.50 -11.27
C VAL A 156 15.80 1.74 -10.44
N PHE A 157 14.84 2.03 -9.56
CA PHE A 157 14.97 3.11 -8.58
C PHE A 157 15.87 2.65 -7.43
N GLU A 158 16.78 3.52 -7.05
CA GLU A 158 17.48 3.47 -5.77
C GLU A 158 16.98 4.64 -4.93
N VAL A 159 16.42 4.33 -3.76
CA VAL A 159 15.70 5.31 -2.93
C VAL A 159 16.28 5.29 -1.53
N TYR A 160 16.62 6.47 -1.02
CA TYR A 160 16.92 6.69 0.39
C TYR A 160 15.65 7.19 1.07
N THR A 161 14.98 6.33 1.84
CA THR A 161 13.69 6.64 2.47
C THR A 161 13.78 6.69 3.98
N SER A 162 13.10 7.67 4.58
CA SER A 162 12.81 7.79 6.01
C SER A 162 11.31 7.63 6.33
N HIS A 163 10.50 7.36 5.30
CA HIS A 163 9.04 7.25 5.41
C HIS A 163 8.53 5.84 5.10
N GLY A 164 9.41 4.92 4.71
CA GLY A 164 9.08 3.51 4.54
C GLY A 164 8.99 2.78 5.87
N ALA A 165 8.20 1.71 5.91
CA ALA A 165 8.12 0.78 7.03
C ALA A 165 8.52 -0.62 6.57
N ASP A 166 9.19 -1.38 7.44
CA ASP A 166 9.39 -2.81 7.21
C ASP A 166 8.08 -3.56 7.35
N ILE A 167 7.79 -4.41 6.38
CA ILE A 167 6.59 -5.24 6.35
C ILE A 167 6.93 -6.71 6.13
N GLN A 168 8.19 -7.15 6.28
CA GLN A 168 8.60 -8.53 6.02
C GLN A 168 7.77 -9.58 6.80
N GLU A 169 7.34 -9.23 8.01
CA GLU A 169 6.49 -10.07 8.85
C GLU A 169 5.07 -10.27 8.30
N PHE A 170 4.64 -9.45 7.33
CA PHE A 170 3.31 -9.48 6.71
C PHE A 170 3.39 -10.07 5.30
#